data_AF-A0A382AUK6-F1
#
_entry.id   AF-A0A382AUK6-F1
#
_cell.length_a   1.000
_cell.length_b   1.000
_cell.length_c   1.000
_cell.angle_alpha   90.00
_cell.angle_beta   90.00
_cell.angle_gamma   90.00
#
_symmetry.space_group_name_H-M   'P 1'
#
loop_
_entity.id
_entity.type
_entity.pdbx_description
1 polymer ?
#
loop_
_entity_poly.entity_id
_entity_poly.type
_entity_poly.pdbx_seq_one_letter_code
_entity_poly.pdbx_strand_id
1 'polypeptide(L)'
;MHDAKAKAVIMLFMEGGPSQVDTFDPKPKLNALHKTESKRTGTLEQGFKFFVGSPFKTRKVGQSGLDMSEYWKHLPEVADELCNYRGCMAESLNHPEALFHMNTGSRLGADPALGAWVNYGIGSVNQNLPGYVVMTELALPQGGSRNWSN
;
A
#
# COMPACT_ATOMS: atom_id res chain seq x y z
N MET A 1 7.13 -29.39 6.64
CA MET A 1 6.24 -28.22 6.46
C MET A 1 6.08 -27.62 7.84
N HIS A 2 6.39 -26.33 8.04
CA HIS A 2 6.24 -25.68 9.34
C HIS A 2 4.78 -25.27 9.54
N ASP A 3 4.23 -25.50 10.72
CA ASP A 3 2.88 -25.02 11.05
C ASP A 3 2.83 -23.49 10.98
N ALA A 4 1.82 -22.96 10.28
CA ALA A 4 1.59 -21.54 10.18
C ALA A 4 1.25 -20.97 11.57
N LYS A 5 2.02 -19.97 12.01
CA LYS A 5 1.72 -19.26 13.27
C LYS A 5 0.52 -18.31 13.14
N ALA A 6 0.34 -17.72 11.95
CA ALA A 6 -0.80 -16.86 11.65
C ALA A 6 -2.05 -17.71 11.39
N LYS A 7 -3.18 -17.30 11.96
CA LYS A 7 -4.49 -17.98 11.79
C LYS A 7 -5.38 -17.33 10.73
N ALA A 8 -5.19 -16.04 10.51
CA ALA A 8 -5.93 -15.24 9.55
C ALA A 8 -5.06 -14.05 9.10
N VAL A 9 -5.32 -13.56 7.90
CA VAL A 9 -4.70 -12.35 7.34
C VAL A 9 -5.81 -11.43 6.85
N ILE A 10 -5.80 -10.18 7.30
CA ILE A 10 -6.67 -9.12 6.79
C ILE A 10 -5.79 -8.17 6.00
N MET A 11 -5.97 -8.12 4.68
CA MET A 11 -5.28 -7.17 3.81
C MET A 11 -6.23 -6.02 3.51
N LEU A 12 -5.78 -4.81 3.82
CA LEU A 12 -6.45 -3.58 3.41
C LEU A 12 -5.57 -2.90 2.36
N PHE A 13 -6.12 -2.72 1.16
CA PHE A 13 -5.46 -2.01 0.08
C PHE A 13 -6.29 -0.77 -0.29
N MET A 14 -5.69 0.41 -0.15
CA MET A 14 -6.39 1.69 -0.27
C MET A 14 -6.04 2.35 -1.62
N GLU A 15 -6.67 1.90 -2.70
CA GLU A 15 -6.57 2.60 -4.00
C GLU A 15 -7.12 4.04 -3.85
N GLY A 16 -6.31 5.04 -4.22
CA GLY A 16 -6.69 6.44 -4.02
C GLY A 16 -6.66 6.90 -2.55
N GLY A 17 -6.10 6.09 -1.65
CA GLY A 17 -5.90 6.45 -0.25
C GLY A 17 -4.87 7.58 -0.04
N PRO A 18 -4.69 8.01 1.22
CA PRO A 18 -3.74 9.07 1.54
C PRO A 18 -2.30 8.66 1.21
N SER A 19 -1.50 9.64 0.78
CA SER A 19 -0.09 9.38 0.43
C SER A 19 0.72 8.90 1.63
N GLN A 20 1.75 8.09 1.36
CA GLN A 20 2.75 7.68 2.34
C GLN A 20 3.45 8.88 3.00
N VAL A 21 3.68 9.98 2.26
CA VAL A 21 4.34 11.18 2.79
C VAL A 21 3.46 11.95 3.77
N ASP A 22 2.14 11.78 3.63
CA ASP A 22 1.11 12.41 4.46
C ASP A 22 0.70 11.54 5.65
N THR A 23 1.24 10.31 5.76
CA THR A 23 0.82 9.31 6.76
C THR A 23 1.97 8.82 7.64
N PHE A 24 2.94 8.09 7.09
CA PHE A 24 3.96 7.37 7.87
C PHE A 24 5.40 7.59 7.42
N ASP A 25 5.63 8.39 6.37
CA ASP A 25 6.95 8.59 5.76
C ASP A 25 7.24 10.05 5.42
N PRO A 26 7.43 10.92 6.44
CA PRO A 26 7.73 12.32 6.20
C PRO A 26 8.97 12.47 5.32
N LYS A 27 8.89 13.35 4.31
CA LYS A 27 10.01 13.66 3.41
C LYS A 27 10.45 15.12 3.58
N PRO A 28 11.31 15.45 4.56
CA PRO A 28 11.74 16.84 4.80
C PRO A 28 12.31 17.54 3.57
N LYS A 29 13.06 16.81 2.73
CA LYS A 29 13.59 17.34 1.46
C LYS A 29 12.49 17.71 0.47
N LEU A 30 11.39 16.95 0.41
CA LEU A 30 10.25 17.28 -0.44
C LEU A 30 9.59 18.58 0.03
N ASN A 31 9.44 18.75 1.33
CA ASN A 31 8.89 19.98 1.92
C ASN A 31 9.78 21.20 1.64
N ALA A 32 11.11 21.04 1.72
CA ALA A 32 12.04 22.11 1.38
C ALA A 32 11.98 22.52 -0.11
N LEU A 33 11.61 21.60 -1.00
CA LEU A 33 11.45 21.86 -2.43
C LEU A 33 10.02 22.31 -2.81
N HIS A 34 9.13 22.50 -1.84
CA HIS A 34 7.73 22.81 -2.14
C HIS A 34 7.60 24.04 -3.04
N LYS A 35 6.81 23.91 -4.12
CA LYS A 35 6.59 24.93 -5.17
C LYS A 35 7.82 25.30 -6.00
N THR A 36 8.96 24.62 -5.84
CA THR A 36 10.08 24.77 -6.76
C THR A 36 9.87 23.89 -8.00
N GLU A 37 10.38 24.34 -9.14
CA GLU A 37 10.31 23.59 -10.40
C GLU A 37 10.94 22.18 -10.27
N SER A 38 10.25 21.18 -10.80
CA SER A 38 10.71 19.80 -10.90
C SER A 38 11.13 19.49 -12.34
N LYS A 39 12.42 19.17 -12.48
CA LYS A 39 13.02 18.75 -13.76
C LYS A 39 13.06 17.22 -13.94
N ARG A 40 12.27 16.48 -13.17
CA ARG A 40 12.23 15.01 -13.26
C ARG A 40 11.72 14.59 -14.64
N THR A 41 12.44 13.68 -15.26
CA THR A 41 12.07 12.99 -16.50
C THR A 41 11.41 11.65 -16.17
N GLY A 42 10.69 11.08 -17.14
CA GLY A 42 9.99 9.78 -16.94
C GLY A 42 8.72 9.87 -16.11
N THR A 43 7.98 10.97 -16.19
CA THR A 43 6.62 11.10 -15.62
C THR A 43 5.59 11.00 -16.75
N LEU A 44 4.32 10.70 -16.43
CA LEU A 44 3.25 10.69 -17.43
C LEU A 44 2.81 12.11 -17.82
N GLU A 45 3.00 13.07 -16.91
CA GLU A 45 2.59 14.47 -17.03
C GLU A 45 3.55 15.29 -17.90
N GLN A 46 2.98 16.10 -18.79
CA GLN A 46 3.69 17.03 -19.67
C GLN A 46 3.55 18.47 -19.16
N GLY A 47 4.53 19.32 -19.49
CA GLY A 47 4.52 20.74 -19.16
C GLY A 47 5.25 21.09 -17.86
N PHE A 48 4.92 22.26 -17.29
CA PHE A 48 5.52 22.76 -16.06
C PHE A 48 5.14 21.88 -14.86
N LYS A 49 6.15 21.49 -14.08
CA LYS A 49 6.00 20.60 -12.92
C LYS A 49 6.71 21.24 -11.73
N PHE A 50 6.16 21.04 -10.54
CA PHE A 50 6.76 21.51 -9.30
C PHE A 50 6.56 20.48 -8.19
N PHE A 51 7.39 20.55 -7.15
CA PHE A 51 7.24 19.63 -6.02
C PHE A 51 6.11 20.08 -5.08
N VAL A 52 5.31 19.12 -4.63
CA VAL A 52 4.28 19.34 -3.61
C VAL A 52 4.77 18.69 -2.32
N GLY A 53 5.01 19.51 -1.29
CA GLY A 53 5.32 19.04 0.06
C GLY A 53 4.04 18.63 0.78
N SER A 54 4.18 17.80 1.80
CA SER A 54 3.06 17.47 2.68
C SER A 54 2.64 18.71 3.46
N PRO A 55 1.34 19.06 3.50
CA PRO A 55 0.85 20.16 4.33
C PRO A 55 0.69 19.76 5.80
N PHE A 56 0.85 18.47 6.13
CA PHE A 56 0.54 17.93 7.45
C PHE A 56 1.77 17.82 8.35
N LYS A 57 1.57 18.01 9.65
CA LYS A 57 2.63 17.77 10.63
C LYS A 57 2.74 16.28 10.91
N THR A 58 3.97 15.88 11.20
CA THR A 58 4.30 14.53 11.63
C THR A 58 4.81 14.58 13.07
N ARG A 59 4.45 13.57 13.86
CA ARG A 59 4.96 13.37 15.22
C ARG A 59 5.55 11.98 15.39
N LYS A 60 6.43 11.82 16.36
CA LYS A 60 6.94 10.52 16.80
C LYS A 60 5.94 9.91 17.78
N VAL A 61 5.54 8.65 17.55
CA VAL A 61 4.58 7.92 18.39
C VAL A 61 5.14 6.56 18.81
N GLY A 62 4.67 6.05 19.96
CA GLY A 62 5.16 4.81 20.54
C GLY A 62 6.59 4.90 21.07
N GLN A 63 7.04 3.82 21.70
CA GLN A 63 8.43 3.62 22.12
C GLN A 63 9.37 3.46 20.92
N SER A 64 8.85 2.91 19.83
CA SER A 64 9.56 2.75 18.55
C SER A 64 9.87 4.09 17.87
N GLY A 65 9.22 5.19 18.25
CA GLY A 65 9.40 6.49 17.61
C GLY A 65 8.95 6.47 16.14
N LEU A 66 7.86 5.78 15.85
CA LEU A 66 7.25 5.73 14.53
C LEU A 66 6.84 7.14 14.10
N ASP A 67 7.19 7.56 12.88
CA ASP A 67 6.63 8.79 12.31
C ASP A 67 5.17 8.57 11.93
N MET A 68 4.28 9.41 12.44
CA MET A 68 2.86 9.34 12.17
C MET A 68 2.24 10.73 12.03
N SER A 69 1.44 10.91 10.99
CA SER A 69 0.67 12.13 10.71
C SER A 69 -0.24 12.51 11.86
N GLU A 70 -0.33 13.82 12.15
CA GLU A 70 -1.14 14.39 13.24
C GLU A 70 -2.63 14.01 13.20
N TYR A 71 -3.14 13.63 12.02
CA TYR A 71 -4.55 13.26 11.82
C TYR A 71 -4.92 11.85 12.27
N TRP A 72 -3.95 10.96 12.48
CA TRP A 72 -4.22 9.64 13.04
C TRP A 72 -4.62 9.78 14.51
N LYS A 73 -5.91 9.56 14.82
CA LYS A 73 -6.47 9.69 16.17
C LYS A 73 -6.27 8.43 17.03
N HIS A 74 -6.61 7.26 16.48
CA HIS A 74 -6.63 5.99 17.23
C HIS A 74 -5.40 5.12 16.98
N LEU A 75 -4.83 5.20 15.78
CA LEU A 75 -3.66 4.40 15.42
C LEU A 75 -2.41 4.60 16.31
N PRO A 76 -2.15 5.79 16.90
CA PRO A 76 -1.04 5.95 17.85
C PRO A 76 -1.12 5.03 19.07
N GLU A 77 -2.32 4.60 19.48
CA GLU A 77 -2.53 3.75 20.66
C GLU A 77 -1.89 2.37 20.52
N VAL A 78 -1.69 1.92 19.28
CA VAL A 78 -1.10 0.61 18.94
C VAL A 78 0.20 0.75 18.14
N ALA A 79 0.85 1.92 18.18
CA ALA A 79 2.00 2.23 17.33
C ALA A 79 3.15 1.20 17.43
N ASP A 80 3.40 0.67 18.62
CA ASP A 80 4.47 -0.30 18.86
C ASP A 80 4.10 -1.74 18.46
N GLU A 81 2.84 -1.99 18.09
CA GLU A 81 2.40 -3.25 17.47
C GLU A 81 2.52 -3.21 15.94
N LEU A 82 2.80 -2.03 15.36
CA LEU A 82 2.87 -1.84 13.92
C LEU A 82 4.29 -2.10 13.40
N CYS A 83 4.38 -2.84 12.30
CA CYS A 83 5.56 -2.86 11.45
C CYS A 83 5.37 -1.86 10.29
N ASN A 84 6.12 -0.75 10.31
CA ASN A 84 6.11 0.20 9.20
C ASN A 84 7.26 -0.09 8.23
N TYR A 85 6.93 -0.64 7.07
CA TYR A 85 7.91 -0.95 6.02
C TYR A 85 7.92 0.12 4.93
N ARG A 86 9.00 0.91 4.87
CA ARG A 86 9.21 1.99 3.88
C ARG A 86 10.06 1.57 2.69
N GLY A 87 9.83 0.38 2.16
CA GLY A 87 10.59 -0.16 1.02
C GLY A 87 9.70 -0.66 -0.13
N CYS A 88 8.40 -0.41 -0.07
CA CYS A 88 7.49 -0.82 -1.13
C CYS A 88 7.67 0.07 -2.36
N MET A 89 7.88 -0.55 -3.52
CA MET A 89 8.13 0.12 -4.80
C MET A 89 7.33 -0.59 -5.88
N ALA A 90 6.82 0.16 -6.85
CA ALA A 90 6.25 -0.36 -8.08
C ALA A 90 6.96 0.29 -9.27
N GLU A 91 7.19 -0.49 -10.33
CA GLU A 91 7.90 0.00 -11.52
C GLU A 91 7.01 0.78 -12.49
N SER A 92 5.72 0.44 -12.54
CA SER A 92 4.80 1.04 -13.51
C SER A 92 4.19 2.32 -12.97
N LEU A 93 4.10 3.32 -13.83
CA LEU A 93 3.35 4.56 -13.60
C LEU A 93 1.86 4.40 -13.96
N ASN A 94 1.52 3.31 -14.66
CA ASN A 94 0.15 3.02 -15.06
C ASN A 94 -0.61 2.32 -13.93
N HIS A 95 -1.79 2.81 -13.58
CA HIS A 95 -2.54 2.36 -12.41
C HIS A 95 -2.83 0.83 -12.44
N PRO A 96 -3.40 0.23 -13.51
CA PRO A 96 -3.65 -1.22 -13.53
C PRO A 96 -2.37 -2.05 -13.33
N GLU A 97 -1.26 -1.69 -13.99
CA GLU A 97 -0.01 -2.44 -13.86
C GLU A 97 0.61 -2.32 -12.47
N ALA A 98 0.54 -1.14 -11.86
CA ALA A 98 1.00 -0.93 -10.49
C ALA A 98 0.15 -1.73 -9.49
N LEU A 99 -1.17 -1.79 -9.70
CA LEU A 99 -2.07 -2.60 -8.88
C LEU A 99 -1.81 -4.10 -9.03
N PHE A 100 -1.60 -4.59 -10.25
CA PHE A 100 -1.21 -5.98 -10.46
C PHE A 100 0.10 -6.30 -9.77
N HIS A 101 1.09 -5.42 -9.88
CA HIS A 101 2.38 -5.62 -9.22
C HIS A 101 2.22 -5.68 -7.69
N MET A 102 1.41 -4.79 -7.11
CA MET A 102 1.15 -4.77 -5.67
C MET A 102 0.42 -6.02 -5.17
N ASN A 103 -0.52 -6.56 -5.95
CA ASN A 103 -1.34 -7.68 -5.50
C ASN A 103 -0.76 -9.04 -5.89
N THR A 104 -0.02 -9.13 -7.00
CA THR A 104 0.45 -10.41 -7.58
C THR A 104 1.97 -10.52 -7.66
N GLY A 105 2.72 -9.42 -7.48
CA GLY A 105 4.16 -9.37 -7.76
C GLY A 105 4.48 -9.20 -9.26
N SER A 106 3.49 -9.25 -10.15
CA SER A 106 3.66 -9.13 -11.60
C SER A 106 2.90 -7.94 -12.17
N ARG A 107 3.54 -7.20 -13.08
CA ARG A 107 2.90 -6.09 -13.80
C ARG A 107 1.87 -6.52 -14.82
N LEU A 108 1.87 -7.79 -15.22
CA LEU A 108 0.98 -8.33 -16.26
C LEU A 108 -0.28 -9.00 -15.69
N GLY A 109 -0.33 -9.22 -14.36
CA GLY A 109 -1.50 -9.76 -13.68
C GLY A 109 -1.77 -11.25 -13.95
N ALA A 110 -0.74 -12.09 -13.88
CA ALA A 110 -0.84 -13.53 -14.15
C ALA A 110 -0.24 -14.42 -13.04
N ASP A 111 0.41 -13.80 -12.05
CA ASP A 111 0.96 -14.53 -10.91
C ASP A 111 -0.09 -14.62 -9.80
N PRO A 112 0.02 -15.61 -8.89
CA PRO A 112 -0.94 -15.77 -7.82
C PRO A 112 -0.99 -14.52 -6.94
N ALA A 113 -2.20 -13.99 -6.73
CA ALA A 113 -2.40 -12.84 -5.86
C ALA A 113 -2.04 -13.15 -4.39
N LEU A 114 -1.86 -12.12 -3.57
CA LEU A 114 -1.56 -12.28 -2.14
C LEU A 114 -2.57 -13.20 -1.44
N GLY A 115 -3.85 -13.10 -1.78
CA GLY A 115 -4.89 -13.99 -1.24
C GLY A 115 -4.68 -15.47 -1.59
N ALA A 116 -4.18 -15.77 -2.79
CA ALA A 116 -3.84 -17.13 -3.21
C ALA A 116 -2.64 -17.66 -2.41
N TRP A 117 -1.60 -16.85 -2.22
CA TRP A 117 -0.45 -17.18 -1.38
C TRP A 117 -0.83 -17.39 0.08
N VAL A 118 -1.71 -16.55 0.62
CA VAL A 118 -2.24 -16.72 1.98
C VAL A 118 -2.98 -18.04 2.09
N ASN A 119 -3.93 -18.34 1.19
CA ASN A 119 -4.66 -19.61 1.18
C ASN A 119 -3.73 -20.82 1.07
N TYR A 120 -2.70 -20.74 0.24
CA TYR A 120 -1.69 -21.79 0.11
C TYR A 120 -0.89 -21.98 1.41
N GLY A 121 -0.50 -20.88 2.06
CA GLY A 121 0.36 -20.90 3.24
C GLY A 121 -0.35 -21.26 4.56
N ILE A 122 -1.56 -20.74 4.79
CA ILE A 122 -2.33 -20.97 6.03
C ILE A 122 -3.43 -22.04 5.87
N GLY A 123 -3.78 -22.40 4.63
CA GLY A 123 -4.88 -23.31 4.33
C GLY A 123 -6.25 -22.64 4.37
N SER A 124 -7.32 -23.45 4.23
CA SER A 124 -8.70 -23.01 4.42
C SER A 124 -9.33 -23.78 5.58
N VAL A 125 -10.01 -23.03 6.46
CA VAL A 125 -10.82 -23.59 7.56
C VAL A 125 -12.10 -24.28 7.07
N ASN A 126 -12.48 -24.08 5.80
CA ASN A 126 -13.64 -24.69 5.17
C ASN A 126 -13.34 -25.06 3.71
N GLN A 127 -13.50 -26.34 3.37
CA GLN A 127 -13.26 -26.83 2.01
C GLN A 127 -14.48 -26.65 1.07
N ASN A 128 -15.63 -26.24 1.62
CA ASN A 128 -16.87 -26.00 0.88
C ASN A 128 -17.10 -24.51 0.54
N LEU A 129 -16.27 -23.60 1.05
CA LEU A 129 -16.36 -22.16 0.78
C LEU A 129 -15.01 -21.64 0.27
N PRO A 130 -14.99 -20.52 -0.48
CA PRO A 130 -13.73 -19.89 -0.90
C PRO A 130 -12.86 -19.51 0.31
N GLY A 131 -11.57 -19.85 0.28
CA GLY A 131 -10.62 -19.48 1.34
C GLY A 131 -10.24 -17.99 1.32
N TYR A 132 -10.44 -17.33 0.18
CA TYR A 132 -10.16 -15.91 -0.02
C TYR A 132 -11.38 -15.23 -0.62
N VAL A 133 -11.82 -14.15 0.02
CA VAL A 133 -12.98 -13.36 -0.39
C VAL A 133 -12.54 -11.91 -0.48
N VAL A 134 -12.93 -11.26 -1.57
CA VAL A 134 -12.70 -9.83 -1.79
C VAL A 134 -14.03 -9.10 -1.65
N MET A 135 -14.03 -8.04 -0.85
CA MET A 135 -15.17 -7.13 -0.72
C MET A 135 -14.77 -5.79 -1.32
N THR A 136 -15.54 -5.32 -2.31
CA THR A 136 -15.42 -3.97 -2.86
C THR A 136 -16.52 -3.09 -2.30
N GLU A 137 -16.25 -1.79 -2.15
CA GLU A 137 -17.24 -0.84 -1.64
C GLU A 137 -18.05 -0.21 -2.78
N LEU A 138 -17.41 0.53 -3.68
CA LEU A 138 -18.07 1.32 -4.74
C LEU A 138 -17.85 0.76 -6.15
N ALA A 139 -16.64 0.28 -6.45
CA ALA A 139 -16.27 -0.21 -7.77
C ALA A 139 -15.15 -1.26 -7.66
N LEU A 140 -14.92 -1.98 -8.76
CA LEU A 140 -13.70 -2.77 -8.92
C LEU A 140 -12.49 -1.84 -9.05
N PRO A 141 -11.30 -2.26 -8.58
CA PRO A 141 -10.07 -1.50 -8.80
C PRO A 141 -9.73 -1.48 -10.29
N GLN A 142 -8.84 -0.58 -10.67
CA GLN A 142 -8.30 -0.59 -12.03
C GLN A 142 -7.63 -1.93 -12.35
N GLY A 143 -7.89 -2.48 -13.54
CA GLY A 143 -7.47 -3.84 -13.90
C GLY A 143 -8.45 -4.96 -13.48
N GLY A 144 -9.49 -4.64 -12.70
CA GLY A 144 -10.59 -5.54 -12.37
C GLY A 144 -10.18 -6.75 -11.52
N SER A 145 -10.87 -7.87 -11.71
CA SER A 145 -10.68 -9.10 -10.93
C SER A 145 -9.30 -9.76 -11.10
N ARG A 146 -8.53 -9.37 -12.12
CA ARG A 146 -7.15 -9.85 -12.34
C ARG A 146 -6.18 -9.44 -11.23
N ASN A 147 -6.55 -8.47 -10.39
CA ASN A 147 -5.80 -8.16 -9.17
C ASN A 147 -5.81 -9.32 -8.15
N TRP A 148 -6.74 -10.27 -8.29
CA TRP A 148 -7.04 -11.27 -7.26
C TRP A 148 -7.14 -12.68 -7.83
N SER A 149 -6.62 -12.90 -9.04
CA SER A 149 -6.58 -14.22 -9.65
C SER A 149 -5.58 -15.14 -8.94
N ASN A 150 -5.80 -16.44 -9.12
CA ASN A 150 -4.87 -17.49 -8.73
C ASN A 150 -3.87 -17.76 -9.86
#